data_AF-A0AAU5CHH4-F1
#
_entry.id   AF-A0AAU5CHH4-F1
#
_cell.length_a   1.000
_cell.length_b   1.000
_cell.length_c   1.000
_cell.angle_alpha   90.00
_cell.angle_beta   90.00
_cell.angle_gamma   90.00
#
_symmetry.space_group_name_H-M   'P 1'
#
loop_
_entity.id
_entity.type
_entity.pdbx_description
1 polymer ?
#
loop_
_entity_poly.entity_id
_entity_poly.type
_entity_poly.pdbx_seq_one_letter_code
_entity_poly.pdbx_strand_id
1 'polypeptide(L)'
;MHGIRTGRASGRRVRSAALTGLTALTLVLTTAVTGQAAEQPPSPATTTSATKAAGTSSETSTLAVGSGEDCTATAPGSKERRAGAVESCVTVTPAPAKAEARTGFAATATGDVGSCDITNPGSYSYERFSYCVTGINVTYILRNANGVEIGRGTLAVSTGGDLSATATTWSEQVTVTMTSAAGDVTALDAKFRASCTAGCTATKTAPWYNSDLVVGKTLTGTVTYSSPQTTGSSASFLTSYAMYVTSPGATAVDPNASWKNARQIRCDDAVGGTSVAGCAVPSITPVVPMDTRTSGQGAAVAAYVWAQTNLDDHWGRDKLLTRATSGISDRANRTCGSFTAIDIIPDDTCAGFPFAETQEGGIDGSQCAEVIPSFSNGGWDFTALNGGSDLDPTTPCVRAHVPAGNKSFADTQLTSGFQAQRVIDADQFELKVTATSPGSCLNSPPSGSRQSGRGWIKNTTETVPHINRTDPSSPAGERASVAQACLGNPYELGSDATGGEITGWQDAQAFAALPGVPTAGLARCHLIANVFGGTGLVGDGGLTNLVPCWQVGMNTGTPSMRTHEAEVVNELDADDFGPNDSIFYEVTPVYESADSTIPIGVNMTGTLVRANGWSHPVFDDEFIPNTQGNSGSYNLGN
;
A
#
# COMPACT_ATOMS: atom_id res chain seq x y z
N MET A 1 -56.30 61.40 23.85
CA MET A 1 -55.69 61.44 25.19
C MET A 1 -54.23 61.87 25.04
N HIS A 2 -53.81 62.85 25.83
CA HIS A 2 -52.46 63.45 25.90
C HIS A 2 -51.34 62.40 26.09
N GLY A 3 -50.06 62.58 25.78
CA GLY A 3 -49.20 63.70 25.31
C GLY A 3 -47.83 63.11 24.90
N ILE A 4 -47.04 63.72 23.99
CA ILE A 4 -45.99 64.76 24.29
C ILE A 4 -44.89 64.15 25.19
N ARG A 5 -43.58 64.05 24.90
CA ARG A 5 -42.66 64.82 24.02
C ARG A 5 -41.27 64.13 23.92
N THR A 6 -40.65 64.24 22.74
CA THR A 6 -39.27 64.68 22.41
C THR A 6 -38.07 64.43 23.34
N GLY A 7 -36.92 64.13 22.72
CA GLY A 7 -35.68 64.83 23.10
C GLY A 7 -34.34 64.15 22.79
N ARG A 8 -33.80 64.43 21.59
CA ARG A 8 -32.37 64.36 21.19
C ARG A 8 -31.39 64.85 22.27
N ALA A 9 -30.17 64.30 22.30
CA ALA A 9 -28.94 65.07 22.05
C ALA A 9 -27.68 64.20 21.92
N SER A 10 -26.86 64.59 20.95
CA SER A 10 -25.48 64.22 20.64
C SER A 10 -24.46 64.63 21.71
N GLY A 11 -23.34 63.90 21.80
CA GLY A 11 -22.15 64.31 22.55
C GLY A 11 -20.85 63.75 21.97
N ARG A 12 -20.07 64.61 21.30
CA ARG A 12 -18.66 64.44 20.89
C ARG A 12 -17.74 64.86 22.04
N ARG A 13 -16.59 64.18 22.24
CA ARG A 13 -15.26 64.68 22.70
C ARG A 13 -14.31 63.44 22.77
N VAL A 14 -13.16 63.29 22.10
CA VAL A 14 -11.95 64.10 21.83
C VAL A 14 -10.83 63.90 22.87
N ARG A 15 -9.63 63.52 22.37
CA ARG A 15 -8.24 63.62 22.92
C ARG A 15 -7.83 62.60 24.00
N SER A 16 -6.59 62.12 24.14
CA SER A 16 -5.29 62.25 23.42
C SER A 16 -4.21 61.41 24.16
N ALA A 17 -3.07 61.19 23.49
CA ALA A 17 -1.72 60.88 24.02
C ALA A 17 -1.44 59.40 24.37
N ALA A 18 -0.25 58.82 24.13
CA ALA A 18 1.08 59.40 23.94
C ALA A 18 1.99 58.54 23.04
N LEU A 19 3.08 59.19 22.62
CA LEU A 19 4.09 58.87 21.64
C LEU A 19 5.40 58.46 22.36
N THR A 20 6.11 57.42 21.92
CA THR A 20 7.59 57.21 21.99
C THR A 20 7.89 55.79 21.48
N GLY A 21 8.90 55.46 20.67
CA GLY A 21 10.01 56.16 20.03
C GLY A 21 11.04 55.11 19.56
N LEU A 22 11.59 55.30 18.34
CA LEU A 22 12.86 54.82 17.75
C LEU A 22 13.53 53.52 18.29
N THR A 23 13.99 52.59 17.44
CA THR A 23 15.22 52.78 16.65
C THR A 23 15.38 51.70 15.57
N ALA A 24 15.87 52.12 14.41
CA ALA A 24 16.46 51.27 13.38
C ALA A 24 17.97 51.13 13.64
N LEU A 25 18.55 49.98 13.29
CA LEU A 25 19.95 49.92 12.87
C LEU A 25 20.13 48.82 11.82
N THR A 26 20.50 49.26 10.62
CA THR A 26 21.04 48.49 9.52
C THR A 26 22.48 48.08 9.81
N LEU A 27 22.89 46.89 9.39
CA LEU A 27 24.27 46.69 8.96
C LEU A 27 24.32 45.76 7.74
N VAL A 28 24.92 46.31 6.69
CA VAL A 28 25.27 45.71 5.41
C VAL A 28 26.54 44.88 5.58
N LEU A 29 26.58 43.70 4.97
CA LEU A 29 27.84 43.10 4.49
C LEU A 29 27.58 42.39 3.16
N THR A 30 28.16 42.96 2.12
CA THR A 30 28.27 42.47 0.76
C THR A 30 29.39 41.43 0.66
N THR A 31 29.11 40.27 0.08
CA THR A 31 30.12 39.49 -0.64
C THR A 31 29.55 39.08 -1.99
N ALA A 32 30.22 39.54 -3.04
CA ALA A 32 29.94 39.22 -4.43
C ALA A 32 30.59 37.87 -4.77
N VAL A 33 29.82 36.96 -5.35
CA VAL A 33 30.35 35.84 -6.13
C VAL A 33 29.71 35.92 -7.50
N THR A 34 30.54 36.17 -8.50
CA THR A 34 30.23 36.16 -9.92
C THR A 34 30.04 34.72 -10.40
N GLY A 35 28.84 34.37 -10.81
CA GLY A 35 28.54 33.13 -11.54
C GLY A 35 27.70 33.47 -12.77
N GLN A 36 28.31 33.38 -13.95
CA GLN A 36 27.65 33.57 -15.24
C GLN A 36 26.54 32.54 -15.42
N ALA A 37 25.29 33.00 -15.52
CA ALA A 37 24.19 32.20 -16.04
C ALA A 37 24.23 32.29 -17.57
N ALA A 38 24.57 31.18 -18.22
CA ALA A 38 24.31 30.98 -19.64
C ALA A 38 22.82 30.67 -19.81
N GLU A 39 22.16 31.48 -20.60
CA GLU A 39 20.76 31.36 -21.01
C GLU A 39 20.63 30.18 -21.99
N GLN A 40 19.90 29.13 -21.59
CA GLN A 40 19.60 27.96 -22.42
C GLN A 40 18.11 27.99 -22.82
N PRO A 41 17.73 27.73 -24.08
CA PRO A 41 16.36 27.90 -24.55
C PRO A 41 15.39 26.84 -23.97
N PRO A 42 14.09 27.16 -23.87
CA PRO A 42 13.10 26.27 -23.25
C PRO A 42 12.90 25.00 -24.09
N SER A 43 13.17 23.84 -23.48
CA SER A 43 12.73 22.54 -24.02
C SER A 43 11.26 22.28 -23.68
N PRO A 44 10.53 21.53 -24.53
CA PRO A 44 9.09 21.34 -24.41
C PRO A 44 8.74 20.51 -23.17
N ALA A 45 7.66 20.89 -22.50
CA ALA A 45 7.11 20.18 -21.34
C ALA A 45 6.75 18.74 -21.71
N THR A 46 7.56 17.79 -21.25
CA THR A 46 7.20 16.37 -21.22
C THR A 46 6.09 16.20 -20.19
N THR A 47 4.91 15.78 -20.67
CA THR A 47 3.77 15.42 -19.83
C THR A 47 4.17 14.20 -19.02
N THR A 48 4.45 14.39 -17.73
CA THR A 48 4.62 13.29 -16.78
C THR A 48 3.27 12.63 -16.56
N SER A 49 3.07 11.47 -17.19
CA SER A 49 1.98 10.56 -16.87
C SER A 49 2.05 10.21 -15.38
N ALA A 50 0.99 10.54 -14.65
CA ALA A 50 0.84 10.14 -13.25
C ALA A 50 0.81 8.60 -13.18
N THR A 51 1.75 8.03 -12.43
CA THR A 51 1.81 6.61 -12.14
C THR A 51 0.55 6.18 -11.39
N LYS A 52 -0.16 5.17 -11.92
CA LYS A 52 -1.37 4.58 -11.33
C LYS A 52 -1.06 4.13 -9.89
N ALA A 53 -1.76 4.70 -8.90
CA ALA A 53 -1.60 4.35 -7.49
C ALA A 53 -2.05 2.89 -7.25
N ALA A 54 -1.25 2.13 -6.50
CA ALA A 54 -1.48 0.73 -6.20
C ALA A 54 -2.63 0.54 -5.20
N GLY A 55 -3.64 -0.26 -5.58
CA GLY A 55 -4.75 -0.66 -4.70
C GLY A 55 -6.15 -0.37 -5.24
N THR A 56 -6.41 -0.51 -6.54
CA THR A 56 -7.77 -0.25 -7.07
C THR A 56 -8.71 -1.41 -6.74
N SER A 57 -9.68 -1.14 -5.84
CA SER A 57 -10.94 -1.89 -5.79
C SER A 57 -11.60 -1.80 -7.17
N SER A 58 -11.97 -2.94 -7.74
CA SER A 58 -12.69 -3.02 -9.00
C SER A 58 -14.05 -3.65 -8.77
N GLU A 59 -15.09 -3.00 -9.27
CA GLU A 59 -16.45 -3.53 -9.21
C GLU A 59 -17.08 -3.56 -10.60
N THR A 60 -18.12 -4.38 -10.75
CA THR A 60 -18.88 -4.47 -12.01
C THR A 60 -20.33 -4.05 -11.83
N SER A 61 -21.00 -3.75 -12.93
CA SER A 61 -22.46 -3.60 -12.96
C SER A 61 -23.01 -4.04 -14.32
N THR A 62 -24.30 -4.35 -14.36
CA THR A 62 -24.99 -4.73 -15.59
C THR A 62 -25.37 -3.50 -16.41
N LEU A 63 -25.42 -3.66 -17.74
CA LEU A 63 -25.90 -2.63 -18.64
C LEU A 63 -27.38 -2.26 -18.34
N ALA A 64 -27.61 -0.99 -18.00
CA ALA A 64 -28.95 -0.42 -17.90
C ALA A 64 -29.45 -0.03 -19.30
N VAL A 65 -30.16 -0.93 -19.97
CA VAL A 65 -30.74 -0.71 -21.31
C VAL A 65 -32.02 0.14 -21.22
N GLY A 66 -32.17 1.13 -22.10
CA GLY A 66 -33.40 1.90 -22.25
C GLY A 66 -34.38 1.24 -23.24
N SER A 67 -35.51 0.74 -22.73
CA SER A 67 -36.67 0.14 -23.44
C SER A 67 -36.35 -1.00 -24.44
N GLY A 68 -37.38 -1.79 -24.78
CA GLY A 68 -37.26 -2.95 -25.67
C GLY A 68 -36.94 -2.60 -27.13
N GLU A 69 -37.26 -3.50 -28.06
CA GLU A 69 -37.11 -3.28 -29.50
C GLU A 69 -37.85 -2.01 -29.95
N ASP A 70 -37.13 -1.09 -30.60
CA ASP A 70 -37.68 0.14 -31.18
C ASP A 70 -37.84 -0.03 -32.69
N CYS A 71 -39.07 -0.06 -33.17
CA CYS A 71 -39.41 -0.27 -34.57
C CYS A 71 -40.02 0.98 -35.19
N THR A 72 -39.51 1.35 -36.36
CA THR A 72 -39.97 2.51 -37.13
C THR A 72 -40.26 2.13 -38.58
N ALA A 73 -41.31 2.71 -39.16
CA ALA A 73 -41.65 2.48 -40.55
C ALA A 73 -40.53 3.03 -41.47
N THR A 74 -40.10 2.21 -42.44
CA THR A 74 -39.11 2.61 -43.44
C THR A 74 -39.62 3.78 -44.30
N ALA A 75 -38.78 4.77 -44.58
CA ALA A 75 -39.19 5.95 -45.34
C ALA A 75 -39.64 5.57 -46.78
N PRO A 76 -40.72 6.18 -47.31
CA PRO A 76 -41.11 5.99 -48.70
C PRO A 76 -39.97 6.29 -49.67
N GLY A 77 -39.70 5.37 -50.60
CA GLY A 77 -38.65 5.53 -51.61
C GLY A 77 -37.22 5.21 -51.15
N SER A 78 -37.02 4.86 -49.88
CA SER A 78 -35.73 4.44 -49.32
C SER A 78 -35.23 3.12 -49.94
N LYS A 79 -33.94 2.82 -49.77
CA LYS A 79 -33.34 1.56 -50.26
C LYS A 79 -34.02 0.35 -49.62
N GLU A 80 -34.31 0.43 -48.33
CA GLU A 80 -35.00 -0.60 -47.54
C GLU A 80 -36.42 -0.84 -48.07
N ARG A 81 -37.17 0.24 -48.34
CA ARG A 81 -38.53 0.13 -48.89
C ARG A 81 -38.53 -0.51 -50.28
N ARG A 82 -37.51 -0.24 -51.10
CA ARG A 82 -37.33 -0.88 -52.42
C ARG A 82 -36.92 -2.36 -52.32
N ALA A 83 -36.21 -2.73 -51.26
CA ALA A 83 -35.88 -4.11 -50.93
C ALA A 83 -37.07 -4.89 -50.31
N GLY A 84 -38.23 -4.23 -50.12
CA GLY A 84 -39.43 -4.87 -49.59
C GLY A 84 -39.57 -4.80 -48.07
N ALA A 85 -38.67 -4.09 -47.38
CA ALA A 85 -38.84 -3.77 -45.96
C ALA A 85 -39.99 -2.77 -45.79
N VAL A 86 -40.81 -2.96 -44.78
CA VAL A 86 -41.81 -1.95 -44.36
C VAL A 86 -41.44 -1.29 -43.05
N GLU A 87 -40.61 -1.95 -42.24
CA GLU A 87 -40.22 -1.53 -40.90
C GLU A 87 -38.74 -1.87 -40.64
N SER A 88 -38.08 -1.01 -39.86
CA SER A 88 -36.74 -1.25 -39.31
C SER A 88 -36.79 -1.20 -37.79
N CYS A 89 -36.23 -2.22 -37.14
CA CYS A 89 -36.22 -2.37 -35.70
C CYS A 89 -34.79 -2.36 -35.15
N VAL A 90 -34.58 -1.72 -34.00
CA VAL A 90 -33.29 -1.67 -33.31
C VAL A 90 -33.43 -2.14 -31.86
N THR A 91 -32.49 -2.98 -31.43
CA THR A 91 -32.41 -3.48 -30.04
C THR A 91 -31.02 -3.26 -29.47
N VAL A 92 -30.95 -2.93 -28.19
CA VAL A 92 -29.69 -2.88 -27.43
C VAL A 92 -29.68 -4.04 -26.44
N THR A 93 -28.66 -4.88 -26.48
CA THR A 93 -28.54 -6.06 -25.62
C THR A 93 -27.08 -6.28 -25.23
N PRO A 94 -26.78 -6.90 -24.08
CA PRO A 94 -25.48 -7.50 -23.83
C PRO A 94 -25.13 -8.51 -24.93
N ALA A 95 -23.88 -8.55 -25.37
CA ALA A 95 -23.43 -9.62 -26.24
C ALA A 95 -23.57 -10.97 -25.52
N PRO A 96 -23.94 -12.05 -26.23
CA PRO A 96 -24.04 -13.37 -25.62
C PRO A 96 -22.68 -13.76 -25.04
N ALA A 97 -22.68 -14.26 -23.80
CA ALA A 97 -21.47 -14.82 -23.20
C ALA A 97 -20.92 -15.89 -24.15
N LYS A 98 -19.66 -15.75 -24.57
CA LYS A 98 -19.00 -16.83 -25.30
C LYS A 98 -18.93 -18.02 -24.35
N ALA A 99 -19.52 -19.15 -24.75
CA ALA A 99 -19.26 -20.42 -24.08
C ALA A 99 -17.74 -20.62 -24.02
N GLU A 100 -17.20 -21.00 -22.85
CA GLU A 100 -15.78 -21.21 -22.64
C GLU A 100 -15.20 -22.16 -23.70
N ALA A 101 -14.61 -21.61 -24.75
CA ALA A 101 -13.79 -22.35 -25.66
C ALA A 101 -12.43 -22.53 -24.98
N ARG A 102 -12.21 -23.71 -24.39
CA ARG A 102 -10.87 -24.16 -23.99
C ARG A 102 -9.97 -24.20 -25.23
N THR A 103 -9.20 -23.14 -25.47
CA THR A 103 -7.89 -23.21 -26.16
C THR A 103 -7.19 -21.87 -26.03
N GLY A 104 -5.96 -21.90 -25.49
CA GLY A 104 -5.10 -20.75 -25.37
C GLY A 104 -4.65 -20.20 -26.72
N PHE A 105 -4.82 -18.91 -26.91
CA PHE A 105 -4.01 -18.09 -27.81
C PHE A 105 -3.77 -16.76 -27.12
N ALA A 106 -2.49 -16.44 -26.91
CA ALA A 106 -2.03 -15.17 -26.38
C ALA A 106 -2.38 -14.05 -27.39
N ALA A 107 -3.18 -13.09 -26.96
CA ALA A 107 -3.36 -11.84 -27.68
C ALA A 107 -2.28 -10.86 -27.22
N THR A 108 -1.44 -10.44 -28.16
CA THR A 108 -0.44 -9.38 -27.99
C THR A 108 -1.12 -8.06 -27.69
N ALA A 109 -0.89 -7.54 -26.48
CA ALA A 109 -1.29 -6.21 -26.05
C ALA A 109 -0.38 -5.15 -26.73
N THR A 110 -0.96 -4.33 -27.60
CA THR A 110 -0.39 -3.02 -27.95
C THR A 110 -1.04 -1.99 -27.05
N GLY A 111 -0.22 -1.35 -26.21
CA GLY A 111 -0.67 -0.33 -25.27
C GLY A 111 -1.28 0.87 -25.97
N ASP A 112 -2.51 1.20 -25.59
CA ASP A 112 -3.15 2.48 -25.86
C ASP A 112 -4.06 2.84 -24.67
N VAL A 113 -4.27 4.13 -24.46
CA VAL A 113 -4.98 4.72 -23.30
C VAL A 113 -6.39 4.12 -23.17
N GLY A 114 -6.67 3.50 -22.01
CA GLY A 114 -7.95 2.87 -21.67
C GLY A 114 -8.08 1.40 -22.08
N SER A 115 -7.22 0.51 -21.55
CA SER A 115 -7.33 -0.94 -21.78
C SER A 115 -8.53 -1.53 -21.04
N CYS A 116 -9.66 -1.60 -21.73
CA CYS A 116 -10.89 -2.25 -21.30
C CYS A 116 -10.76 -3.78 -21.31
N ASP A 117 -10.09 -4.35 -20.31
CA ASP A 117 -10.15 -5.79 -20.07
C ASP A 117 -11.45 -6.12 -19.33
N ILE A 118 -12.43 -6.66 -20.06
CA ILE A 118 -13.67 -7.17 -19.46
C ILE A 118 -13.87 -8.61 -19.92
N THR A 119 -13.89 -9.53 -18.95
CA THR A 119 -14.14 -10.97 -19.14
C THR A 119 -15.62 -11.29 -19.44
N ASN A 120 -16.53 -10.38 -19.10
CA ASN A 120 -17.99 -10.52 -19.25
C ASN A 120 -18.59 -9.45 -20.18
N PRO A 121 -18.91 -9.79 -21.44
CA PRO A 121 -19.53 -8.87 -22.38
C PRO A 121 -20.85 -8.27 -21.84
N GLY A 122 -21.03 -6.96 -22.03
CA GLY A 122 -22.23 -6.21 -21.62
C GLY A 122 -22.26 -5.81 -20.15
N SER A 123 -21.15 -5.98 -19.42
CA SER A 123 -20.98 -5.47 -18.06
C SER A 123 -20.02 -4.30 -18.05
N TYR A 124 -20.31 -3.31 -17.20
CA TYR A 124 -19.33 -2.27 -16.89
C TYR A 124 -18.32 -2.79 -15.88
N SER A 125 -17.07 -2.38 -16.01
CA SER A 125 -16.03 -2.39 -14.98
C SER A 125 -15.78 -0.97 -14.49
N TYR A 126 -15.55 -0.83 -13.18
CA TYR A 126 -15.28 0.46 -12.55
C TYR A 126 -14.05 0.34 -11.64
N GLU A 127 -13.22 1.36 -11.68
CA GLU A 127 -12.30 1.72 -10.60
C GLU A 127 -12.71 3.11 -10.08
N ARG A 128 -12.06 3.59 -9.02
CA ARG A 128 -12.36 4.92 -8.45
C ARG A 128 -12.27 6.05 -9.49
N PHE A 129 -11.32 5.92 -10.42
CA PHE A 129 -11.01 6.94 -11.42
C PHE A 129 -11.11 6.43 -12.86
N SER A 130 -11.79 5.32 -13.11
CA SER A 130 -12.00 4.82 -14.47
C SER A 130 -13.29 4.02 -14.56
N TYR A 131 -13.86 3.95 -15.75
CA TYR A 131 -14.97 3.07 -16.05
C TYR A 131 -14.87 2.58 -17.49
N CYS A 132 -15.31 1.36 -17.74
CA CYS A 132 -15.42 0.84 -19.09
C CYS A 132 -16.58 -0.16 -19.23
N VAL A 133 -17.15 -0.27 -20.44
CA VAL A 133 -18.05 -1.33 -20.87
C VAL A 133 -17.63 -1.84 -22.24
N THR A 134 -17.66 -3.15 -22.45
CA THR A 134 -17.45 -3.79 -23.75
C THR A 134 -18.62 -4.71 -24.06
N GLY A 135 -18.81 -5.06 -25.33
CA GLY A 135 -19.82 -6.06 -25.71
C GLY A 135 -21.26 -5.59 -25.58
N ILE A 136 -21.54 -4.31 -25.84
CA ILE A 136 -22.91 -3.83 -26.05
C ILE A 136 -23.27 -4.13 -27.51
N ASN A 137 -24.26 -5.00 -27.74
CA ASN A 137 -24.77 -5.28 -29.08
C ASN A 137 -25.94 -4.36 -29.42
N VAL A 138 -25.80 -3.59 -30.49
CA VAL A 138 -26.88 -2.87 -31.16
C VAL A 138 -27.27 -3.66 -32.42
N THR A 139 -28.44 -4.27 -32.43
CA THR A 139 -28.92 -5.09 -33.54
C THR A 139 -29.98 -4.34 -34.34
N TYR A 140 -29.75 -4.21 -35.64
CA TYR A 140 -30.65 -3.61 -36.62
C TYR A 140 -31.31 -4.71 -37.45
N ILE A 141 -32.64 -4.71 -37.57
CA ILE A 141 -33.44 -5.70 -38.28
C ILE A 141 -34.35 -5.01 -39.30
N LEU A 142 -34.43 -5.55 -40.52
CA LEU A 142 -35.43 -5.17 -41.52
C LEU A 142 -36.53 -6.23 -41.57
N ARG A 143 -37.80 -5.80 -41.54
CA ARG A 143 -38.97 -6.67 -41.68
C ARG A 143 -39.82 -6.29 -42.88
N ASN A 144 -40.33 -7.29 -43.60
CA ASN A 144 -41.28 -7.09 -44.70
C ASN A 144 -42.73 -6.93 -44.19
N ALA A 145 -43.68 -6.76 -45.11
CA ALA A 145 -45.10 -6.55 -44.81
C ALA A 145 -45.76 -7.68 -43.99
N ASN A 146 -45.17 -8.88 -43.99
CA ASN A 146 -45.66 -10.03 -43.24
C ASN A 146 -44.95 -10.18 -41.87
N GLY A 147 -44.13 -9.21 -41.47
CA GLY A 147 -43.33 -9.26 -40.24
C GLY A 147 -42.11 -10.19 -40.31
N VAL A 148 -41.78 -10.72 -41.49
CA VAL A 148 -40.64 -11.62 -41.67
C VAL A 148 -39.35 -10.82 -41.75
N GLU A 149 -38.33 -11.24 -41.00
CA GLU A 149 -36.98 -10.69 -41.08
C GLU A 149 -36.38 -10.98 -42.46
N ILE A 150 -35.98 -9.90 -43.17
CA ILE A 150 -35.35 -9.96 -44.48
C ILE A 150 -33.90 -9.46 -44.46
N GLY A 151 -33.46 -8.87 -43.36
CA GLY A 151 -32.07 -8.49 -43.16
C GLY A 151 -31.74 -8.15 -41.72
N ARG A 152 -30.48 -8.36 -41.32
CA ARG A 152 -29.98 -8.12 -39.98
C ARG A 152 -28.53 -7.64 -40.01
N GLY A 153 -28.23 -6.64 -39.19
CA GLY A 153 -26.86 -6.22 -38.89
C GLY A 153 -26.66 -6.07 -37.39
N THR A 154 -25.48 -6.42 -36.89
CA THR A 154 -25.13 -6.26 -35.47
C THR A 154 -23.87 -5.42 -35.34
N LEU A 155 -23.95 -4.41 -34.49
CA LEU A 155 -22.84 -3.55 -34.08
C LEU A 155 -22.46 -3.89 -32.64
N ALA A 156 -21.19 -4.16 -32.39
CA ALA A 156 -20.63 -4.25 -31.06
C ALA A 156 -20.02 -2.90 -30.67
N VAL A 157 -20.45 -2.37 -29.53
CA VAL A 157 -20.02 -1.08 -28.98
C VAL A 157 -19.23 -1.30 -27.70
N SER A 158 -18.15 -0.55 -27.53
CA SER A 158 -17.43 -0.40 -26.27
C SER A 158 -17.21 1.07 -25.97
N THR A 159 -17.27 1.42 -24.69
CA THR A 159 -16.95 2.77 -24.22
C THR A 159 -16.16 2.73 -22.93
N GLY A 160 -15.23 3.66 -22.74
CA GLY A 160 -14.44 3.74 -21.52
C GLY A 160 -13.76 5.09 -21.34
N GLY A 161 -13.59 5.52 -20.09
CA GLY A 161 -13.04 6.83 -19.77
C GLY A 161 -12.29 6.83 -18.44
N ASP A 162 -11.23 7.64 -18.40
CA ASP A 162 -10.45 7.92 -17.19
C ASP A 162 -10.88 9.26 -16.60
N LEU A 163 -11.17 9.25 -15.30
CA LEU A 163 -11.43 10.43 -14.50
C LEU A 163 -10.12 10.90 -13.86
N SER A 164 -10.09 12.16 -13.44
CA SER A 164 -8.93 12.72 -12.75
C SER A 164 -9.31 13.22 -11.37
N ALA A 165 -8.50 12.87 -10.37
CA ALA A 165 -8.59 13.44 -9.05
C ALA A 165 -8.39 14.97 -9.04
N THR A 166 -7.83 15.55 -10.11
CA THR A 166 -7.46 16.98 -10.20
C THR A 166 -8.01 17.70 -11.42
N ALA A 167 -8.94 17.08 -12.17
CA ALA A 167 -9.61 17.73 -13.28
C ALA A 167 -11.10 17.37 -13.36
N THR A 168 -11.91 18.36 -13.70
CA THR A 168 -13.36 18.20 -13.89
C THR A 168 -13.78 18.00 -15.35
N THR A 169 -12.81 17.74 -16.22
CA THR A 169 -13.00 17.43 -17.62
C THR A 169 -12.36 16.08 -17.92
N TRP A 170 -13.03 15.27 -18.74
CA TRP A 170 -12.50 13.99 -19.15
C TRP A 170 -13.03 13.62 -20.54
N SER A 171 -12.34 12.69 -21.18
CA SER A 171 -12.78 12.11 -22.45
C SER A 171 -13.10 10.64 -22.28
N GLU A 172 -14.10 10.19 -23.02
CA GLU A 172 -14.47 8.79 -23.11
C GLU A 172 -14.20 8.33 -24.54
N GLN A 173 -13.45 7.24 -24.68
CA GLN A 173 -13.24 6.57 -25.95
C GLN A 173 -14.48 5.74 -26.28
N VAL A 174 -14.92 5.81 -27.53
CA VAL A 174 -16.09 5.09 -28.05
C VAL A 174 -15.67 4.35 -29.30
N THR A 175 -15.83 3.03 -29.28
CA THR A 175 -15.55 2.15 -30.40
C THR A 175 -16.81 1.42 -30.83
N VAL A 176 -17.05 1.32 -32.14
CA VAL A 176 -18.12 0.51 -32.72
C VAL A 176 -17.55 -0.36 -33.84
N THR A 177 -17.91 -1.64 -33.85
CA THR A 177 -17.52 -2.60 -34.89
C THR A 177 -18.75 -3.32 -35.41
N MET A 178 -18.93 -3.42 -36.72
CA MET A 178 -19.97 -4.30 -37.27
C MET A 178 -19.48 -5.75 -37.22
N THR A 179 -20.17 -6.59 -36.46
CA THR A 179 -19.75 -7.97 -36.19
C THR A 179 -20.45 -9.00 -37.07
N SER A 180 -21.65 -8.70 -37.55
CA SER A 180 -22.38 -9.57 -38.46
C SER A 180 -23.34 -8.80 -39.36
N ALA A 181 -23.60 -9.35 -40.54
CA ALA A 181 -24.52 -8.86 -41.55
C ALA A 181 -25.20 -10.07 -42.24
N ALA A 182 -26.50 -9.99 -42.51
CA ALA A 182 -27.27 -11.04 -43.18
C ALA A 182 -28.45 -10.46 -43.98
N GLY A 183 -28.86 -11.19 -45.03
CA GLY A 183 -29.96 -10.81 -45.91
C GLY A 183 -29.70 -9.47 -46.60
N ASP A 184 -30.70 -8.59 -46.60
CA ASP A 184 -30.65 -7.29 -47.27
C ASP A 184 -29.80 -6.24 -46.53
N VAL A 185 -29.36 -6.53 -45.31
CA VAL A 185 -28.45 -5.67 -44.55
C VAL A 185 -27.02 -6.12 -44.80
N THR A 186 -26.30 -5.41 -45.68
CA THR A 186 -24.87 -5.66 -45.99
C THR A 186 -23.92 -4.64 -45.37
N ALA A 187 -24.46 -3.49 -44.96
CA ALA A 187 -23.76 -2.39 -44.31
C ALA A 187 -24.75 -1.57 -43.49
N LEU A 188 -24.24 -0.78 -42.54
CA LEU A 188 -25.02 0.14 -41.70
C LEU A 188 -24.37 1.52 -41.64
N ASP A 189 -25.18 2.54 -41.46
CA ASP A 189 -24.75 3.88 -41.06
C ASP A 189 -24.94 4.02 -39.55
N ALA A 190 -23.99 4.66 -38.88
CA ALA A 190 -24.07 4.89 -37.45
C ALA A 190 -23.69 6.33 -37.08
N LYS A 191 -24.48 6.92 -36.19
CA LYS A 191 -24.11 8.12 -35.42
C LYS A 191 -24.21 7.84 -33.92
N PHE A 192 -23.28 8.40 -33.15
CA PHE A 192 -23.31 8.35 -31.69
C PHE A 192 -23.46 9.74 -31.10
N ARG A 193 -24.22 9.83 -30.01
CA ARG A 193 -24.44 11.03 -29.22
C ARG A 193 -24.27 10.70 -27.73
N ALA A 194 -23.30 11.34 -27.11
CA ALA A 194 -23.14 11.40 -25.67
C ALA A 194 -23.91 12.60 -25.08
N SER A 195 -24.46 12.39 -23.89
CA SER A 195 -25.02 13.41 -23.01
C SER A 195 -24.77 13.03 -21.54
N CYS A 196 -25.14 13.89 -20.61
CA CYS A 196 -25.13 13.60 -19.19
C CYS A 196 -26.27 14.34 -18.48
N THR A 197 -26.62 13.88 -17.27
CA THR A 197 -27.67 14.51 -16.46
C THR A 197 -27.19 15.83 -15.84
N ALA A 198 -28.09 16.53 -15.13
CA ALA A 198 -27.79 17.80 -14.47
C ALA A 198 -26.50 17.74 -13.63
N GLY A 199 -25.70 18.80 -13.70
CA GLY A 199 -24.37 18.86 -13.07
C GLY A 199 -23.20 18.55 -14.03
N CYS A 200 -23.48 18.10 -15.25
CA CYS A 200 -22.47 17.84 -16.28
C CYS A 200 -22.90 18.39 -17.66
N THR A 201 -21.91 18.72 -18.49
CA THR A 201 -22.09 19.09 -19.89
C THR A 201 -21.22 18.21 -20.78
N ALA A 202 -21.81 17.56 -21.78
CA ALA A 202 -21.07 16.91 -22.86
C ALA A 202 -20.59 17.98 -23.86
N THR A 203 -19.30 18.31 -23.85
CA THR A 203 -18.69 19.37 -24.66
C THR A 203 -18.35 18.91 -26.07
N LYS A 204 -18.01 17.62 -26.23
CA LYS A 204 -17.91 16.95 -27.53
C LYS A 204 -18.87 15.75 -27.51
N THR A 205 -19.98 15.87 -28.23
CA THR A 205 -21.10 14.90 -28.13
C THR A 205 -21.02 13.75 -29.12
N ALA A 206 -20.26 13.87 -30.21
CA ALA A 206 -20.17 12.83 -31.23
C ALA A 206 -18.70 12.45 -31.49
N PRO A 207 -18.34 11.15 -31.36
CA PRO A 207 -17.01 10.65 -31.68
C PRO A 207 -16.83 10.48 -33.20
N TRP A 208 -17.91 10.16 -33.91
CA TRP A 208 -17.95 9.93 -35.35
C TRP A 208 -19.37 10.13 -35.90
N TYR A 209 -19.43 10.29 -37.22
CA TYR A 209 -20.63 10.23 -38.04
C TYR A 209 -20.21 9.55 -39.34
N ASN A 210 -20.52 8.27 -39.52
CA ASN A 210 -20.04 7.53 -40.68
C ASN A 210 -21.13 6.74 -41.37
N SER A 211 -21.04 6.71 -42.69
CA SER A 211 -21.77 5.80 -43.56
C SER A 211 -20.90 4.60 -43.92
N ASP A 212 -21.52 3.45 -44.17
CA ASP A 212 -20.86 2.22 -44.64
C ASP A 212 -19.98 1.49 -43.61
N LEU A 213 -20.50 1.23 -42.40
CA LEU A 213 -19.99 0.14 -41.56
C LEU A 213 -20.31 -1.19 -42.24
N VAL A 214 -19.28 -1.93 -42.65
CA VAL A 214 -19.36 -3.31 -43.16
C VAL A 214 -18.76 -4.27 -42.14
N VAL A 215 -19.06 -5.56 -42.24
CA VAL A 215 -18.55 -6.58 -41.31
C VAL A 215 -17.03 -6.48 -41.15
N GLY A 216 -16.57 -6.41 -39.90
CA GLY A 216 -15.15 -6.26 -39.53
C GLY A 216 -14.63 -4.83 -39.52
N LYS A 217 -15.38 -3.84 -40.02
CA LYS A 217 -14.99 -2.42 -39.96
C LYS A 217 -15.26 -1.86 -38.56
N THR A 218 -14.26 -1.16 -38.03
CA THR A 218 -14.29 -0.50 -36.73
C THR A 218 -14.20 1.02 -36.87
N LEU A 219 -14.96 1.75 -36.06
CA LEU A 219 -14.82 3.19 -35.88
C LEU A 219 -14.47 3.46 -34.42
N THR A 220 -13.47 4.31 -34.22
CA THR A 220 -13.03 4.73 -32.89
C THR A 220 -12.97 6.25 -32.87
N GLY A 221 -13.42 6.85 -31.77
CA GLY A 221 -13.33 8.27 -31.53
C GLY A 221 -13.56 8.59 -30.05
N THR A 222 -13.62 9.88 -29.73
CA THR A 222 -13.80 10.33 -28.34
C THR A 222 -14.98 11.28 -28.20
N VAL A 223 -15.66 11.20 -27.07
CA VAL A 223 -16.57 12.23 -26.55
C VAL A 223 -15.93 12.88 -25.33
N THR A 224 -16.32 14.09 -25.00
CA THR A 224 -15.72 14.86 -23.90
C THR A 224 -16.80 15.46 -23.02
N TYR A 225 -16.54 15.47 -21.72
CA TYR A 225 -17.45 15.97 -20.69
C TYR A 225 -16.75 17.03 -19.83
N SER A 226 -17.57 17.86 -19.17
CA SER A 226 -17.13 18.89 -18.24
C SER A 226 -18.14 19.06 -17.12
N SER A 227 -17.67 19.09 -15.88
CA SER A 227 -18.48 19.37 -14.68
C SER A 227 -17.73 20.32 -13.73
N PRO A 228 -17.56 21.60 -14.09
CA PRO A 228 -16.80 22.55 -13.27
C PRO A 228 -17.41 22.69 -11.88
N GLN A 229 -16.57 22.68 -10.85
CA GLN A 229 -17.00 22.82 -9.45
C GLN A 229 -16.31 24.03 -8.82
N THR A 230 -17.02 24.68 -7.90
CA THR A 230 -16.47 25.72 -7.03
C THR A 230 -16.14 25.15 -5.65
N THR A 231 -15.25 25.78 -4.91
CA THR A 231 -14.84 25.31 -3.58
C THR A 231 -16.01 24.98 -2.66
N GLY A 232 -15.98 23.77 -2.09
CA GLY A 232 -17.02 23.20 -1.25
C GLY A 232 -18.22 22.59 -1.97
N SER A 233 -18.31 22.69 -3.31
CA SER A 233 -19.43 22.12 -4.09
C SER A 233 -19.15 20.71 -4.60
N SER A 234 -20.23 19.97 -4.88
CA SER A 234 -20.19 18.67 -5.54
C SER A 234 -21.41 18.49 -6.45
N ALA A 235 -21.24 17.71 -7.51
CA ALA A 235 -22.31 17.29 -8.41
C ALA A 235 -22.12 15.82 -8.78
N SER A 236 -23.21 15.05 -8.67
CA SER A 236 -23.26 13.66 -9.10
C SER A 236 -24.22 13.51 -10.29
N PHE A 237 -23.78 12.83 -11.34
CA PHE A 237 -24.53 12.71 -12.59
C PHE A 237 -24.25 11.37 -13.28
N LEU A 238 -25.11 11.01 -14.23
CA LEU A 238 -24.93 9.85 -15.11
C LEU A 238 -24.58 10.32 -16.52
N THR A 239 -23.62 9.66 -17.16
CA THR A 239 -23.45 9.76 -18.61
C THR A 239 -24.51 8.92 -19.32
N SER A 240 -24.95 9.38 -20.48
CA SER A 240 -26.03 8.80 -21.27
C SER A 240 -25.62 8.77 -22.73
N TYR A 241 -26.08 7.75 -23.45
CA TYR A 241 -25.63 7.46 -24.79
C TYR A 241 -26.83 7.15 -25.69
N ALA A 242 -26.78 7.68 -26.90
CA ALA A 242 -27.75 7.44 -27.94
C ALA A 242 -27.04 7.13 -29.25
N MET A 243 -27.52 6.11 -29.95
CA MET A 243 -27.07 5.76 -31.29
C MET A 243 -28.23 5.87 -32.29
N TYR A 244 -27.86 6.23 -33.52
CA TYR A 244 -28.74 6.28 -34.68
C TYR A 244 -28.18 5.28 -35.67
N VAL A 245 -28.89 4.17 -35.88
CA VAL A 245 -28.46 3.09 -36.76
C VAL A 245 -29.46 2.95 -37.91
N THR A 246 -28.97 3.03 -39.13
CA THR A 246 -29.79 2.92 -40.36
C THR A 246 -29.06 2.10 -41.42
N SER A 247 -29.75 1.69 -42.49
CA SER A 247 -29.03 1.23 -43.68
C SER A 247 -28.48 2.42 -44.47
N PRO A 248 -27.44 2.22 -45.29
CA PRO A 248 -26.84 3.29 -46.07
C PRO A 248 -27.83 4.06 -46.93
N GLY A 249 -27.82 5.39 -46.80
CA GLY A 249 -28.69 6.30 -47.54
C GLY A 249 -30.07 6.54 -46.92
N ALA A 250 -30.36 5.95 -45.76
CA ALA A 250 -31.51 6.32 -44.94
C ALA A 250 -31.11 7.32 -43.84
N THR A 251 -32.00 8.27 -43.53
CA THR A 251 -31.78 9.27 -42.50
C THR A 251 -32.59 8.92 -41.24
N ALA A 252 -31.91 8.60 -40.15
CA ALA A 252 -32.56 8.54 -38.84
C ALA A 252 -32.80 9.96 -38.31
N VAL A 253 -34.07 10.27 -38.01
CA VAL A 253 -34.48 11.53 -37.36
C VAL A 253 -34.42 11.44 -35.83
N ASP A 254 -34.62 10.24 -35.27
CA ASP A 254 -34.61 9.97 -33.83
C ASP A 254 -33.58 8.89 -33.47
N PRO A 255 -33.02 8.91 -32.25
CA PRO A 255 -32.15 7.83 -31.78
C PRO A 255 -32.96 6.55 -31.56
N ASN A 256 -32.50 5.43 -32.11
CA ASN A 256 -33.18 4.13 -32.04
C ASN A 256 -32.43 3.10 -31.17
N ALA A 257 -31.34 3.53 -30.51
CA ALA A 257 -30.63 2.76 -29.50
C ALA A 257 -30.18 3.70 -28.38
N SER A 258 -30.50 3.39 -27.11
CA SER A 258 -30.08 4.22 -25.98
C SER A 258 -29.76 3.42 -24.73
N TRP A 259 -28.79 3.89 -23.96
CA TRP A 259 -28.40 3.33 -22.67
C TRP A 259 -27.71 4.40 -21.82
N LYS A 260 -27.45 4.07 -20.55
CA LYS A 260 -26.75 4.97 -19.62
C LYS A 260 -25.61 4.23 -18.94
N ASN A 261 -24.66 4.99 -18.42
CA ASN A 261 -23.76 4.46 -17.41
C ASN A 261 -24.59 4.12 -16.17
N ALA A 262 -24.35 2.95 -15.59
CA ALA A 262 -25.13 2.44 -14.46
C ALA A 262 -24.72 3.10 -13.13
N ARG A 263 -23.53 3.68 -13.03
CA ARG A 263 -23.03 4.35 -11.83
C ARG A 263 -22.86 5.84 -12.07
N GLN A 264 -23.11 6.61 -11.02
CA GLN A 264 -22.87 8.04 -11.02
C GLN A 264 -21.37 8.33 -11.07
N ILE A 265 -21.03 9.45 -11.71
CA ILE A 265 -19.75 10.12 -11.57
C ILE A 265 -20.01 11.33 -10.66
N ARG A 266 -19.16 11.52 -9.65
CA ARG A 266 -19.14 12.73 -8.82
C ARG A 266 -17.97 13.58 -9.25
N CYS A 267 -18.21 14.85 -9.55
CA CYS A 267 -17.16 15.87 -9.58
C CYS A 267 -17.37 16.81 -8.40
N ASP A 268 -16.30 17.17 -7.69
CA ASP A 268 -16.40 18.02 -6.51
C ASP A 268 -15.16 18.95 -6.38
N ASP A 269 -15.25 19.92 -5.49
CA ASP A 269 -14.12 20.69 -4.94
C ASP A 269 -14.27 20.75 -3.40
N ALA A 270 -14.69 19.63 -2.81
CA ALA A 270 -15.13 19.53 -1.42
C ALA A 270 -14.15 18.76 -0.51
N VAL A 271 -13.01 18.30 -1.05
CA VAL A 271 -11.98 17.63 -0.25
C VAL A 271 -11.38 18.58 0.81
N GLY A 272 -11.21 19.86 0.47
CA GLY A 272 -10.62 20.88 1.34
C GLY A 272 -9.09 20.96 1.26
N GLY A 273 -8.50 21.88 2.04
CA GLY A 273 -7.05 22.13 2.05
C GLY A 273 -6.54 22.70 0.73
N THR A 274 -5.48 22.10 0.19
CA THR A 274 -4.87 22.47 -1.11
C THR A 274 -5.42 21.66 -2.29
N SER A 275 -6.43 20.81 -2.06
CA SER A 275 -7.05 20.02 -3.12
C SER A 275 -7.67 20.95 -4.18
N VAL A 276 -7.57 20.55 -5.44
CA VAL A 276 -8.31 21.17 -6.54
C VAL A 276 -9.55 20.34 -6.91
N ALA A 277 -10.41 20.92 -7.75
CA ALA A 277 -11.59 20.24 -8.26
C ALA A 277 -11.24 19.02 -9.13
N GLY A 278 -12.07 17.98 -9.08
CA GLY A 278 -11.82 16.72 -9.79
C GLY A 278 -13.00 15.76 -9.71
N CYS A 279 -12.89 14.60 -10.34
CA CYS A 279 -13.97 13.63 -10.47
C CYS A 279 -13.58 12.21 -10.02
N ALA A 280 -14.55 11.46 -9.52
CA ALA A 280 -14.42 10.05 -9.14
C ALA A 280 -15.75 9.31 -9.32
N VAL A 281 -15.71 7.98 -9.28
CA VAL A 281 -16.90 7.13 -9.16
C VAL A 281 -17.21 6.93 -7.67
N PRO A 282 -18.17 7.66 -7.07
CA PRO A 282 -18.38 7.69 -5.62
C PRO A 282 -18.73 6.33 -5.01
N SER A 283 -19.31 5.43 -5.78
CA SER A 283 -19.70 4.08 -5.32
C SER A 283 -18.54 3.10 -5.19
N ILE A 284 -17.36 3.42 -5.70
CA ILE A 284 -16.15 2.62 -5.47
C ILE A 284 -15.50 3.14 -4.20
N THR A 285 -15.35 2.27 -3.20
CA THR A 285 -14.74 2.61 -1.92
C THR A 285 -13.32 3.15 -2.15
N PRO A 286 -13.02 4.39 -1.70
CA PRO A 286 -11.67 4.93 -1.75
C PRO A 286 -10.73 4.19 -0.80
N VAL A 287 -9.50 3.94 -1.26
CA VAL A 287 -8.43 3.31 -0.48
C VAL A 287 -7.37 4.35 -0.19
N VAL A 288 -7.32 4.86 1.04
CA VAL A 288 -6.38 5.87 1.52
C VAL A 288 -5.06 5.18 1.87
N PRO A 289 -3.96 5.42 1.11
CA PRO A 289 -2.69 4.77 1.37
C PRO A 289 -1.90 5.49 2.46
N MET A 290 -1.18 4.72 3.28
CA MET A 290 -0.10 5.24 4.14
C MET A 290 1.13 4.30 4.14
N ASP A 291 2.29 4.82 4.52
CA ASP A 291 3.53 4.07 4.69
C ASP A 291 4.23 4.32 6.05
N THR A 292 4.77 3.25 6.63
CA THR A 292 5.33 3.23 8.00
C THR A 292 6.82 3.58 8.11
N ARG A 293 7.57 3.85 7.02
CA ARG A 293 9.03 4.15 6.87
C ARG A 293 10.03 3.63 7.94
N THR A 294 11.25 3.31 7.51
CA THR A 294 12.15 2.39 8.24
C THR A 294 13.17 3.04 9.19
N SER A 295 13.00 4.29 9.61
CA SER A 295 13.83 4.91 10.68
C SER A 295 13.39 6.34 10.93
N GLY A 296 13.00 6.64 12.17
CA GLY A 296 12.76 8.01 12.67
C GLY A 296 11.48 8.71 12.21
N GLN A 297 10.81 8.21 11.17
CA GLN A 297 9.54 8.71 10.64
C GLN A 297 8.63 7.52 10.37
N GLY A 298 7.39 7.52 10.88
CA GLY A 298 6.41 6.46 10.66
C GLY A 298 5.82 5.81 11.91
N ALA A 299 6.30 6.17 13.12
CA ALA A 299 5.82 5.59 14.38
C ALA A 299 4.29 5.72 14.57
N ALA A 300 3.73 6.87 14.20
CA ALA A 300 2.29 7.10 14.24
C ALA A 300 1.54 6.16 13.28
N VAL A 301 2.04 6.00 12.06
CA VAL A 301 1.44 5.10 11.05
C VAL A 301 1.54 3.64 11.51
N ALA A 302 2.68 3.25 12.11
CA ALA A 302 2.88 1.93 12.66
C ALA A 302 1.85 1.62 13.77
N ALA A 303 1.57 2.59 14.65
CA ALA A 303 0.52 2.44 15.67
C ALA A 303 -0.88 2.23 15.07
N TYR A 304 -1.18 2.82 13.91
CA TYR A 304 -2.47 2.60 13.24
C TYR A 304 -2.59 1.17 12.71
N VAL A 305 -1.51 0.61 12.16
CA VAL A 305 -1.45 -0.80 11.74
C VAL A 305 -1.55 -1.75 12.93
N TRP A 306 -0.87 -1.41 14.01
CA TRP A 306 -0.97 -2.15 15.25
C TRP A 306 -2.42 -2.19 15.74
N ALA A 307 -3.14 -1.06 15.73
CA ALA A 307 -4.55 -1.01 16.12
C ALA A 307 -5.46 -1.80 15.16
N GLN A 308 -5.21 -1.71 13.85
CA GLN A 308 -5.90 -2.53 12.84
C GLN A 308 -5.76 -4.03 13.09
N THR A 309 -4.64 -4.45 13.69
CA THR A 309 -4.29 -5.85 13.88
C THR A 309 -4.77 -6.38 15.23
N ASN A 310 -4.59 -5.59 16.30
CA ASN A 310 -4.73 -6.06 17.67
C ASN A 310 -6.07 -5.66 18.34
N LEU A 311 -6.82 -4.72 17.79
CA LEU A 311 -8.12 -4.32 18.34
C LEU A 311 -9.26 -4.99 17.57
N ASP A 312 -10.29 -5.47 18.29
CA ASP A 312 -11.42 -6.24 17.77
C ASP A 312 -12.21 -5.52 16.66
N ASP A 313 -12.17 -4.19 16.66
CA ASP A 313 -12.90 -3.41 15.67
C ASP A 313 -12.27 -3.43 14.28
N HIS A 314 -10.95 -3.63 14.19
CA HIS A 314 -10.20 -3.66 12.92
C HIS A 314 -10.51 -2.46 11.99
N TRP A 315 -10.68 -1.27 12.58
CA TRP A 315 -11.03 -0.03 11.86
C TRP A 315 -10.03 0.30 10.75
N GLY A 316 -10.52 0.66 9.57
CA GLY A 316 -9.73 0.93 8.38
C GLY A 316 -9.26 -0.32 7.63
N ARG A 317 -9.48 -1.53 8.15
CA ARG A 317 -9.19 -2.81 7.49
C ARG A 317 -10.47 -3.60 7.20
N ASP A 318 -11.13 -4.10 8.24
CA ASP A 318 -12.34 -4.93 8.10
C ASP A 318 -13.62 -4.07 8.22
N LYS A 319 -13.53 -2.97 8.98
CA LYS A 319 -14.57 -1.95 9.07
C LYS A 319 -14.06 -0.64 8.47
N LEU A 320 -14.81 -0.04 7.53
CA LEU A 320 -14.43 1.22 6.90
C LEU A 320 -14.49 2.38 7.88
N LEU A 321 -13.60 3.36 7.71
CA LEU A 321 -13.65 4.64 8.41
C LEU A 321 -14.55 5.62 7.65
N THR A 322 -15.20 6.53 8.35
CA THR A 322 -16.08 7.54 7.73
C THR A 322 -15.49 8.92 7.90
N ARG A 323 -15.17 9.62 6.80
CA ARG A 323 -14.56 10.96 6.87
C ARG A 323 -15.50 11.96 7.55
N ALA A 324 -14.94 12.79 8.42
CA ALA A 324 -15.64 13.83 9.15
C ALA A 324 -14.84 15.14 9.14
N THR A 325 -15.33 16.17 8.44
CA THR A 325 -14.64 17.46 8.30
C THR A 325 -15.02 18.48 9.36
N SER A 326 -16.08 18.24 10.14
CA SER A 326 -16.53 19.09 11.23
C SER A 326 -16.29 18.44 12.59
N GLY A 327 -16.04 19.23 13.64
CA GLY A 327 -15.81 18.71 15.00
C GLY A 327 -14.45 18.01 15.21
N ILE A 328 -13.48 18.22 14.31
CA ILE A 328 -12.16 17.58 14.38
C ILE A 328 -11.45 17.94 15.70
N SER A 329 -11.40 19.23 16.05
CA SER A 329 -10.75 19.67 17.30
C SER A 329 -11.37 19.04 18.55
N ASP A 330 -12.69 18.88 18.58
CA ASP A 330 -13.39 18.27 19.71
C ASP A 330 -13.09 16.77 19.80
N ARG A 331 -13.04 16.05 18.67
CA ARG A 331 -12.62 14.64 18.63
C ARG A 331 -11.17 14.47 19.05
N ALA A 332 -10.26 15.29 18.50
CA ALA A 332 -8.85 15.27 18.90
C ALA A 332 -8.69 15.53 20.40
N ASN A 333 -9.42 16.51 20.95
CA ASN A 333 -9.36 16.81 22.38
C ASN A 333 -9.97 15.71 23.27
N ARG A 334 -10.98 14.96 22.81
CA ARG A 334 -11.52 13.82 23.57
C ARG A 334 -10.50 12.67 23.71
N THR A 335 -9.79 12.35 22.65
CA THR A 335 -8.80 11.25 22.65
C THR A 335 -7.45 11.67 23.23
N CYS A 336 -6.97 12.85 22.87
CA CYS A 336 -5.63 13.33 23.22
C CYS A 336 -5.59 14.45 24.26
N GLY A 337 -6.73 15.03 24.68
CA GLY A 337 -6.73 16.18 25.60
C GLY A 337 -6.27 15.86 27.02
N SER A 338 -6.37 14.59 27.43
CA SER A 338 -5.83 14.06 28.69
C SER A 338 -4.46 13.40 28.53
N PHE A 339 -3.84 13.47 27.35
CA PHE A 339 -2.54 12.86 27.09
C PHE A 339 -1.45 13.51 27.95
N THR A 340 -0.63 12.67 28.56
CA THR A 340 0.52 13.10 29.37
C THR A 340 1.79 12.72 28.64
N ALA A 341 2.54 13.72 28.18
CA ALA A 341 3.83 13.50 27.53
C ALA A 341 4.82 12.80 28.48
N ILE A 342 5.67 11.93 27.92
CA ILE A 342 6.74 11.24 28.65
C ILE A 342 8.12 11.69 28.16
N ASP A 343 9.06 11.87 29.08
CA ASP A 343 10.36 12.49 28.80
C ASP A 343 11.29 11.62 27.93
N ILE A 344 10.99 10.32 27.78
CA ILE A 344 11.78 9.40 26.92
C ILE A 344 11.53 9.64 25.42
N ILE A 345 10.41 10.26 25.06
CA ILE A 345 10.08 10.57 23.66
C ILE A 345 10.32 12.07 23.40
N PRO A 346 11.26 12.43 22.51
CA PRO A 346 11.51 13.83 22.16
C PRO A 346 10.27 14.47 21.54
N ASP A 347 9.86 15.63 22.06
CA ASP A 347 8.64 16.34 21.65
C ASP A 347 7.43 15.39 21.56
N ASP A 348 7.19 14.65 22.65
CA ASP A 348 6.15 13.63 22.72
C ASP A 348 4.75 14.18 22.43
N THR A 349 4.07 13.55 21.48
CA THR A 349 2.74 13.91 21.03
C THR A 349 1.84 12.69 20.96
N CYS A 350 0.54 12.94 21.10
CA CYS A 350 -0.49 11.95 20.94
C CYS A 350 -0.82 11.71 19.45
N ALA A 351 -0.62 10.49 18.97
CA ALA A 351 -1.19 10.00 17.72
C ALA A 351 -2.36 9.04 18.03
N GLY A 352 -3.60 9.54 17.92
CA GLY A 352 -4.82 8.77 18.17
C GLY A 352 -5.36 8.09 16.92
N PHE A 353 -5.89 6.87 17.08
CA PHE A 353 -6.62 6.14 16.03
C PHE A 353 -7.82 5.37 16.61
N PRO A 354 -9.02 5.40 15.99
CA PRO A 354 -9.38 6.10 14.74
C PRO A 354 -9.18 7.62 14.74
N PHE A 355 -8.92 8.20 13.57
CA PHE A 355 -8.50 9.60 13.42
C PHE A 355 -9.57 10.61 13.88
N ALA A 356 -9.16 11.78 14.35
CA ALA A 356 -10.10 12.88 14.63
C ALA A 356 -10.83 13.39 13.36
N GLU A 357 -10.28 13.12 12.18
CA GLU A 357 -10.85 13.36 10.85
C GLU A 357 -11.87 12.28 10.44
N THR A 358 -12.24 11.38 11.35
CA THR A 358 -13.25 10.32 11.13
C THR A 358 -14.39 10.40 12.13
N GLN A 359 -15.56 9.84 11.81
CA GLN A 359 -16.70 9.77 12.72
C GLN A 359 -16.45 8.81 13.88
N GLU A 360 -15.65 7.78 13.64
CA GLU A 360 -15.25 6.74 14.59
C GLU A 360 -14.21 7.25 15.60
N GLY A 361 -13.57 8.39 15.32
CA GLY A 361 -12.62 9.02 16.22
C GLY A 361 -13.25 9.81 17.36
N GLY A 362 -12.40 10.27 18.29
CA GLY A 362 -12.82 11.05 19.44
C GLY A 362 -13.39 10.22 20.59
N ILE A 363 -12.93 8.98 20.71
CA ILE A 363 -13.14 8.17 21.91
C ILE A 363 -12.38 8.81 23.09
N ASP A 364 -12.91 8.68 24.30
CA ASP A 364 -12.24 9.14 25.51
C ASP A 364 -10.87 8.46 25.64
N GLY A 365 -9.80 9.24 25.74
CA GLY A 365 -8.43 8.73 25.80
C GLY A 365 -8.17 7.74 26.94
N SER A 366 -8.96 7.79 28.02
CA SER A 366 -8.88 6.82 29.13
C SER A 366 -9.38 5.42 28.78
N GLN A 367 -10.09 5.29 27.65
CA GLN A 367 -10.56 4.02 27.11
C GLN A 367 -9.65 3.49 26.00
N CYS A 368 -8.58 4.20 25.64
CA CYS A 368 -7.67 3.78 24.58
C CYS A 368 -6.49 2.97 25.11
N ALA A 369 -6.00 2.06 24.26
CA ALA A 369 -4.72 1.41 24.43
C ALA A 369 -3.63 2.48 24.28
N GLU A 370 -2.72 2.55 25.24
CA GLU A 370 -1.64 3.53 25.20
C GLU A 370 -0.33 2.82 24.92
N VAL A 371 0.34 3.20 23.83
CA VAL A 371 1.50 2.47 23.29
C VAL A 371 2.67 3.40 22.98
N ILE A 372 3.88 2.87 23.09
CA ILE A 372 5.11 3.48 22.60
C ILE A 372 5.61 2.63 21.43
N PRO A 373 5.46 3.09 20.18
CA PRO A 373 6.08 2.43 19.04
C PRO A 373 7.58 2.69 19.05
N SER A 374 8.36 1.62 18.95
CA SER A 374 9.81 1.68 18.78
C SER A 374 10.21 0.92 17.52
N PHE A 375 11.24 1.40 16.82
CA PHE A 375 11.75 0.71 15.64
C PHE A 375 13.08 0.05 16.00
N SER A 376 13.11 -1.28 16.00
CA SER A 376 14.25 -2.12 16.37
C SER A 376 14.32 -3.34 15.44
N ASN A 377 15.50 -3.91 15.25
CA ASN A 377 15.71 -5.19 14.55
C ASN A 377 15.04 -5.33 13.16
N GLY A 378 14.83 -4.22 12.43
CA GLY A 378 14.18 -4.25 11.13
C GLY A 378 12.65 -4.32 11.16
N GLY A 379 12.01 -3.98 12.29
CA GLY A 379 10.56 -3.90 12.41
C GLY A 379 10.09 -2.92 13.50
N TRP A 380 8.78 -2.81 13.65
CA TRP A 380 8.14 -1.99 14.68
C TRP A 380 7.73 -2.86 15.87
N ASP A 381 8.20 -2.50 17.05
CA ASP A 381 7.82 -3.07 18.34
C ASP A 381 6.97 -2.05 19.14
N PHE A 382 6.11 -2.54 20.04
CA PHE A 382 5.12 -1.73 20.76
C PHE A 382 5.11 -2.05 22.25
N THR A 383 5.49 -1.08 23.07
CA THR A 383 5.35 -1.18 24.52
C THR A 383 4.01 -0.59 24.97
N ALA A 384 3.15 -1.39 25.60
CA ALA A 384 1.89 -0.91 26.17
C ALA A 384 2.10 -0.29 27.57
N LEU A 385 1.50 0.88 27.81
CA LEU A 385 1.62 1.63 29.07
C LEU A 385 0.48 1.36 30.07
N ASN A 386 -0.71 0.98 29.58
CA ASN A 386 -1.92 0.84 30.42
C ASN A 386 -2.32 -0.62 30.74
N GLY A 387 -1.43 -1.62 30.56
CA GLY A 387 -1.78 -3.04 30.78
C GLY A 387 -0.61 -4.02 31.04
N GLY A 388 0.65 -3.57 31.09
CA GLY A 388 1.77 -4.51 31.05
C GLY A 388 1.74 -5.35 29.77
N SER A 389 2.09 -6.65 29.85
CA SER A 389 2.04 -7.59 28.71
C SER A 389 0.61 -7.95 28.25
N ASP A 390 -0.42 -7.63 29.04
CA ASP A 390 -1.80 -8.07 28.82
C ASP A 390 -2.66 -6.91 28.29
N LEU A 391 -2.57 -6.65 26.99
CA LEU A 391 -3.41 -5.66 26.31
C LEU A 391 -4.83 -6.19 26.09
N ASP A 392 -5.87 -5.41 26.43
CA ASP A 392 -7.27 -5.74 26.16
C ASP A 392 -7.65 -5.40 24.70
N PRO A 393 -7.88 -6.39 23.82
CA PRO A 393 -8.22 -6.16 22.41
C PRO A 393 -9.62 -5.53 22.21
N THR A 394 -10.47 -5.53 23.25
CA THR A 394 -11.81 -4.91 23.19
C THR A 394 -11.77 -3.38 23.28
N THR A 395 -10.57 -2.82 23.53
CA THR A 395 -10.32 -1.39 23.57
C THR A 395 -10.66 -0.75 22.20
N PRO A 396 -11.47 0.32 22.15
CA PRO A 396 -11.97 0.92 20.90
C PRO A 396 -10.97 1.79 20.12
N CYS A 397 -9.81 2.09 20.69
CA CYS A 397 -8.86 3.04 20.11
C CYS A 397 -7.44 2.82 20.62
N VAL A 398 -6.46 3.37 19.90
CA VAL A 398 -5.07 3.50 20.35
C VAL A 398 -4.69 4.97 20.49
N ARG A 399 -3.83 5.24 21.48
CA ARG A 399 -3.11 6.49 21.69
C ARG A 399 -1.63 6.19 21.73
N ALA A 400 -0.90 6.58 20.68
CA ALA A 400 0.53 6.36 20.61
C ALA A 400 1.33 7.59 21.05
N HIS A 401 2.37 7.36 21.86
CA HIS A 401 3.42 8.33 22.18
C HIS A 401 4.41 8.38 21.02
N VAL A 402 4.47 9.49 20.31
CA VAL A 402 5.33 9.64 19.13
C VAL A 402 5.95 11.04 19.08
N PRO A 403 7.17 11.20 18.55
CA PRO A 403 7.74 12.52 18.31
C PRO A 403 6.85 13.35 17.38
N ALA A 404 6.76 14.67 17.61
CA ALA A 404 5.92 15.57 16.81
C ALA A 404 6.10 15.42 15.28
N GLY A 405 7.34 15.19 14.82
CA GLY A 405 7.64 14.94 13.40
C GLY A 405 6.99 13.67 12.84
N ASN A 406 6.84 12.63 13.65
CA ASN A 406 6.16 11.38 13.28
C ASN A 406 4.65 11.58 13.14
N LYS A 407 4.05 12.36 14.06
CA LYS A 407 2.63 12.71 13.95
C LYS A 407 2.37 13.56 12.69
N SER A 408 3.19 14.60 12.47
CA SER A 408 3.05 15.46 11.29
C SER A 408 3.21 14.69 9.97
N PHE A 409 4.12 13.70 9.95
CA PHE A 409 4.28 12.79 8.81
C PHE A 409 3.00 12.00 8.53
N ALA A 410 2.39 11.38 9.55
CA ALA A 410 1.13 10.67 9.41
C ALA A 410 -0.03 11.58 8.96
N ASP A 411 -0.17 12.77 9.56
CA ASP A 411 -1.20 13.75 9.21
C ASP A 411 -1.09 14.20 7.74
N THR A 412 0.15 14.37 7.26
CA THR A 412 0.45 14.72 5.86
C THR A 412 0.04 13.61 4.90
N GLN A 413 0.32 12.36 5.25
CA GLN A 413 -0.10 11.21 4.44
C GLN A 413 -1.62 11.07 4.40
N LEU A 414 -2.30 11.22 5.55
CA LEU A 414 -3.77 11.17 5.62
C LEU A 414 -4.39 12.23 4.71
N THR A 415 -3.90 13.47 4.82
CA THR A 415 -4.35 14.59 3.98
C THR A 415 -4.10 14.32 2.51
N SER A 416 -2.91 13.84 2.15
CA SER A 416 -2.54 13.52 0.77
C SER A 416 -3.38 12.38 0.21
N GLY A 417 -3.67 11.36 1.02
CA GLY A 417 -4.52 10.24 0.64
C GLY A 417 -5.98 10.65 0.42
N PHE A 418 -6.52 11.53 1.26
CA PHE A 418 -7.85 12.13 1.02
C PHE A 418 -7.90 12.92 -0.30
N GLN A 419 -6.84 13.66 -0.63
CA GLN A 419 -6.72 14.38 -1.91
C GLN A 419 -6.64 13.42 -3.09
N ALA A 420 -5.74 12.43 -3.02
CA ALA A 420 -5.52 11.46 -4.08
C ALA A 420 -6.75 10.61 -4.38
N GLN A 421 -7.55 10.27 -3.36
CA GLN A 421 -8.75 9.44 -3.49
C GLN A 421 -10.06 10.24 -3.56
N ARG A 422 -9.97 11.57 -3.50
CA ARG A 422 -11.11 12.50 -3.39
C ARG A 422 -12.10 12.08 -2.31
N VAL A 423 -11.63 11.75 -1.11
CA VAL A 423 -12.52 11.43 0.02
C VAL A 423 -13.12 12.73 0.54
N ILE A 424 -14.44 12.88 0.56
CA ILE A 424 -15.15 14.06 1.11
C ILE A 424 -15.90 13.72 2.40
N ASP A 425 -16.50 14.71 3.05
CA ASP A 425 -17.30 14.47 4.27
C ASP A 425 -18.34 13.36 4.06
N ALA A 426 -18.48 12.49 5.05
CA ALA A 426 -19.32 11.29 5.05
C ALA A 426 -18.95 10.18 4.04
N ASP A 427 -17.90 10.33 3.21
CA ASP A 427 -17.37 9.20 2.43
C ASP A 427 -16.79 8.16 3.40
N GLN A 428 -17.13 6.89 3.18
CA GLN A 428 -16.45 5.76 3.80
C GLN A 428 -15.17 5.44 3.04
N PHE A 429 -14.10 5.06 3.74
CA PHE A 429 -12.80 4.74 3.14
C PHE A 429 -12.10 3.60 3.88
N GLU A 430 -11.31 2.85 3.12
CA GLU A 430 -10.33 1.89 3.64
C GLU A 430 -9.02 2.64 3.93
N LEU A 431 -8.37 2.36 5.06
CA LEU A 431 -7.02 2.82 5.33
C LEU A 431 -6.06 1.67 5.04
N LYS A 432 -5.38 1.74 3.90
CA LYS A 432 -4.39 0.74 3.52
C LYS A 432 -3.00 1.22 3.88
N VAL A 433 -2.44 0.64 4.92
CA VAL A 433 -1.05 0.90 5.25
C VAL A 433 -0.17 -0.12 4.55
N THR A 434 0.69 0.35 3.66
CA THR A 434 1.83 -0.43 3.18
C THR A 434 2.96 -0.21 4.16
N ALA A 435 3.36 -1.25 4.88
CA ALA A 435 4.68 -1.20 5.45
C ALA A 435 5.67 -1.10 4.30
N THR A 436 6.37 0.03 4.20
CA THR A 436 7.75 -0.03 3.72
C THR A 436 8.46 -0.87 4.76
N SER A 437 8.36 -2.20 4.63
CA SER A 437 9.26 -3.11 5.30
C SER A 437 10.65 -2.56 5.00
N PRO A 438 11.51 -2.34 6.01
CA PRO A 438 12.93 -2.46 5.76
C PRO A 438 13.00 -3.89 5.31
N GLY A 439 13.11 -4.09 3.99
CA GLY A 439 12.86 -5.39 3.39
C GLY A 439 13.47 -6.42 4.31
N SER A 440 12.65 -7.40 4.73
CA SER A 440 13.08 -8.62 5.45
C SER A 440 14.57 -8.80 5.31
N CYS A 441 15.34 -8.99 6.40
CA CYS A 441 16.80 -8.85 6.40
C CYS A 441 17.52 -9.51 5.19
N LEU A 442 16.88 -10.48 4.53
CA LEU A 442 17.13 -11.04 3.20
C LEU A 442 17.46 -9.99 2.11
N ASN A 443 16.88 -8.79 2.17
CA ASN A 443 16.98 -7.75 1.13
C ASN A 443 18.19 -6.84 1.32
N SER A 444 18.80 -6.82 2.52
CA SER A 444 19.91 -5.93 2.86
C SER A 444 21.06 -6.71 3.53
N PRO A 445 21.66 -7.70 2.82
CA PRO A 445 22.79 -8.44 3.36
C PRO A 445 23.96 -7.49 3.67
N PRO A 446 24.54 -7.52 4.89
CA PRO A 446 25.66 -6.68 5.23
C PRO A 446 26.90 -7.08 4.41
N SER A 447 27.78 -6.11 4.15
CA SER A 447 29.05 -6.40 3.48
C SER A 447 29.85 -7.46 4.25
N GLY A 448 30.42 -8.42 3.52
CA GLY A 448 31.16 -9.56 4.06
C GLY A 448 30.27 -10.73 4.51
N SER A 449 28.95 -10.67 4.32
CA SER A 449 28.09 -11.84 4.52
C SER A 449 28.24 -12.85 3.39
N ARG A 450 28.05 -14.12 3.71
CA ARG A 450 27.88 -15.21 2.74
C ARG A 450 26.41 -15.56 2.61
N GLN A 451 26.00 -15.97 1.42
CA GLN A 451 24.66 -16.51 1.21
C GLN A 451 24.49 -17.84 1.96
N SER A 452 23.29 -18.09 2.49
CA SER A 452 22.91 -19.34 3.14
C SER A 452 21.43 -19.63 2.89
N GLY A 453 21.13 -20.56 1.99
CA GLY A 453 19.76 -20.79 1.51
C GLY A 453 19.17 -19.52 0.88
N ARG A 454 17.97 -19.11 1.32
CA ARG A 454 17.39 -17.80 0.94
C ARG A 454 17.95 -16.61 1.71
N GLY A 455 18.72 -16.88 2.74
CA GLY A 455 19.25 -15.90 3.67
C GLY A 455 20.74 -15.63 3.51
N TRP A 456 21.32 -15.11 4.58
CA TRP A 456 22.75 -14.82 4.66
C TRP A 456 23.28 -15.02 6.08
N ILE A 457 24.58 -15.28 6.19
CA ILE A 457 25.32 -15.44 7.45
C ILE A 457 26.54 -14.52 7.41
N LYS A 458 26.83 -13.86 8.52
CA LYS A 458 28.02 -13.03 8.72
C LYS A 458 28.60 -13.29 10.10
N ASN A 459 29.85 -13.75 10.13
CA ASN A 459 30.61 -13.90 11.36
C ASN A 459 31.75 -12.90 11.37
N THR A 460 32.02 -12.32 12.52
CA THR A 460 33.17 -11.44 12.75
C THR A 460 34.09 -12.05 13.78
N THR A 461 35.36 -11.67 13.68
CA THR A 461 36.39 -12.01 14.66
C THR A 461 36.97 -10.74 15.26
N GLU A 462 37.66 -10.91 16.39
CA GLU A 462 38.54 -9.90 16.96
C GLU A 462 39.89 -10.51 17.32
N THR A 463 40.94 -9.70 17.26
CA THR A 463 42.31 -10.15 17.50
C THR A 463 42.58 -10.36 18.98
N VAL A 464 43.27 -11.44 19.33
CA VAL A 464 43.81 -11.70 20.66
C VAL A 464 45.33 -11.85 20.64
N PRO A 465 46.03 -11.51 21.74
CA PRO A 465 47.49 -11.64 21.80
C PRO A 465 48.01 -13.06 21.59
N HIS A 466 47.19 -14.07 21.93
CA HIS A 466 47.55 -15.48 21.97
C HIS A 466 46.35 -16.36 21.56
N ILE A 467 46.57 -17.38 20.72
CA ILE A 467 45.56 -18.40 20.41
C ILE A 467 45.19 -19.18 21.69
N ASN A 468 46.16 -19.40 22.58
CA ASN A 468 45.96 -20.02 23.88
C ASN A 468 46.49 -19.09 24.97
N ARG A 469 45.60 -18.56 25.80
CA ARG A 469 45.91 -17.58 26.85
C ARG A 469 46.89 -18.14 27.87
N THR A 470 46.82 -19.44 28.16
CA THR A 470 47.71 -20.08 29.14
C THR A 470 49.12 -20.36 28.60
N ASP A 471 49.34 -20.20 27.29
CA ASP A 471 50.63 -20.36 26.64
C ASP A 471 51.07 -19.04 25.97
N PRO A 472 51.91 -18.23 26.65
CA PRO A 472 52.45 -16.98 26.11
C PRO A 472 53.36 -17.17 24.89
N SER A 473 53.78 -18.41 24.57
CA SER A 473 54.55 -18.71 23.36
C SER A 473 53.65 -18.94 22.14
N SER A 474 52.33 -19.12 22.35
CA SER A 474 51.37 -19.24 21.27
C SER A 474 51.29 -17.93 20.47
N PRO A 475 51.15 -18.00 19.14
CA PRO A 475 51.08 -16.80 18.32
C PRO A 475 49.78 -16.04 18.57
N ALA A 476 49.72 -14.79 18.12
CA ALA A 476 48.48 -14.03 18.07
C ALA A 476 47.41 -14.77 17.24
N GLY A 477 46.16 -14.61 17.67
CA GLY A 477 45.02 -15.32 17.11
C GLY A 477 43.82 -14.41 16.86
N GLU A 478 42.75 -15.01 16.36
CA GLU A 478 41.45 -14.37 16.20
C GLU A 478 40.39 -15.20 16.94
N ARG A 479 39.59 -14.55 17.78
CA ARG A 479 38.42 -15.19 18.43
C ARG A 479 37.14 -14.68 17.79
N ALA A 480 36.08 -15.49 17.83
CA ALA A 480 34.78 -15.09 17.31
C ALA A 480 34.18 -13.96 18.17
N SER A 481 33.64 -12.90 17.56
CA SER A 481 33.13 -11.71 18.26
C SER A 481 31.63 -11.51 18.12
N VAL A 482 31.08 -11.66 16.92
CA VAL A 482 29.63 -11.59 16.66
C VAL A 482 29.31 -12.53 15.50
N ALA A 483 28.19 -13.24 15.60
CA ALA A 483 27.64 -14.03 14.52
C ALA A 483 26.20 -13.59 14.24
N GLN A 484 25.93 -13.20 13.00
CA GLN A 484 24.62 -12.73 12.54
C GLN A 484 24.13 -13.60 11.39
N ALA A 485 22.83 -13.88 11.36
CA ALA A 485 22.18 -14.50 10.24
C ALA A 485 20.84 -13.83 9.97
N CYS A 486 20.52 -13.73 8.69
CA CYS A 486 19.14 -13.59 8.28
C CYS A 486 18.68 -14.90 7.68
N LEU A 487 17.69 -15.54 8.29
CA LEU A 487 17.19 -16.86 7.94
C LEU A 487 15.86 -16.72 7.20
N GLY A 488 15.64 -17.50 6.16
CA GLY A 488 14.37 -17.57 5.42
C GLY A 488 14.11 -19.00 4.95
N ASN A 489 12.88 -19.28 4.48
CA ASN A 489 12.47 -20.61 4.03
C ASN A 489 12.47 -20.73 2.48
N PRO A 490 13.24 -21.68 1.88
CA PRO A 490 14.05 -22.71 2.55
C PRO A 490 15.39 -22.20 3.09
N TYR A 491 15.77 -22.76 4.24
CA TYR A 491 17.13 -22.71 4.78
C TYR A 491 17.91 -23.96 4.36
N GLU A 492 19.23 -23.93 4.50
CA GLU A 492 20.11 -25.04 4.12
C GLU A 492 20.90 -25.58 5.32
N LEU A 493 21.33 -26.83 5.21
CA LEU A 493 22.21 -27.44 6.20
C LEU A 493 23.65 -26.95 5.96
N GLY A 494 24.29 -26.49 7.02
CA GLY A 494 25.69 -26.13 7.05
C GLY A 494 26.61 -27.33 7.25
N SER A 495 27.80 -27.09 7.79
CA SER A 495 28.83 -28.13 7.95
C SER A 495 29.11 -28.44 9.42
N ASP A 496 29.49 -29.68 9.71
CA ASP A 496 29.84 -30.08 11.08
C ASP A 496 31.13 -29.40 11.55
N ALA A 497 31.24 -29.18 12.87
CA ALA A 497 32.46 -28.66 13.49
C ALA A 497 33.50 -29.78 13.70
N THR A 498 34.02 -30.31 12.59
CA THR A 498 35.02 -31.38 12.61
C THR A 498 36.40 -30.88 12.23
N GLY A 499 37.37 -31.11 13.12
CA GLY A 499 38.75 -30.67 12.93
C GLY A 499 38.96 -29.16 13.14
N GLY A 500 40.19 -28.71 12.95
CA GLY A 500 40.59 -27.32 13.15
C GLY A 500 40.88 -26.96 14.61
N GLU A 501 41.88 -26.09 14.77
CA GLU A 501 42.23 -25.46 16.04
C GLU A 501 41.55 -24.08 16.09
N ILE A 502 40.58 -23.94 16.99
CA ILE A 502 39.92 -22.65 17.28
C ILE A 502 40.62 -22.00 18.47
N THR A 503 40.58 -20.67 18.52
CA THR A 503 41.15 -19.90 19.64
C THR A 503 40.56 -20.38 20.97
N GLY A 504 41.43 -20.64 21.94
CA GLY A 504 41.09 -21.17 23.25
C GLY A 504 40.85 -22.68 23.31
N TRP A 505 40.98 -23.43 22.21
CA TRP A 505 40.69 -24.87 22.23
C TRP A 505 41.63 -25.67 23.15
N GLN A 506 42.93 -25.38 23.14
CA GLN A 506 43.87 -26.09 24.02
C GLN A 506 43.69 -25.66 25.48
N ASP A 507 43.40 -24.38 25.74
CA ASP A 507 43.05 -23.88 27.08
C ASP A 507 41.83 -24.63 27.64
N ALA A 508 40.79 -24.82 26.81
CA ALA A 508 39.59 -25.57 27.21
C ALA A 508 39.92 -27.03 27.52
N GLN A 509 40.75 -27.68 26.71
CA GLN A 509 41.23 -29.04 26.94
C GLN A 509 42.04 -29.15 28.24
N ALA A 510 42.91 -28.18 28.52
CA ALA A 510 43.70 -28.13 29.74
C ALA A 510 42.81 -27.97 30.98
N PHE A 511 41.81 -27.08 30.92
CA PHE A 511 40.84 -26.89 31.99
C PHE A 511 40.02 -28.17 32.24
N ALA A 512 39.51 -28.80 31.18
CA ALA A 512 38.75 -30.04 31.29
C ALA A 512 39.56 -31.24 31.82
N ALA A 513 40.90 -31.18 31.75
CA ALA A 513 41.80 -32.20 32.28
C ALA A 513 42.14 -32.02 33.76
N LEU A 514 41.71 -30.92 34.40
CA LEU A 514 42.01 -30.67 35.82
C LEU A 514 41.31 -31.70 36.73
N PRO A 515 41.98 -32.14 37.82
CA PRO A 515 41.36 -33.03 38.81
C PRO A 515 40.08 -32.43 39.39
N GLY A 516 38.99 -33.19 39.35
CA GLY A 516 37.68 -32.76 39.88
C GLY A 516 36.76 -32.08 38.87
N VAL A 517 37.23 -31.80 37.64
CA VAL A 517 36.36 -31.33 36.55
C VAL A 517 35.67 -32.53 35.89
N PRO A 518 34.33 -32.53 35.75
CA PRO A 518 33.62 -33.64 35.15
C PRO A 518 33.92 -33.83 33.65
N THR A 519 33.90 -35.07 33.17
CA THR A 519 34.31 -35.45 31.80
C THR A 519 33.22 -35.26 30.73
N ALA A 520 32.29 -34.30 30.88
CA ALA A 520 31.08 -34.20 30.03
C ALA A 520 31.34 -33.84 28.54
N GLY A 521 32.59 -33.86 28.10
CA GLY A 521 32.99 -33.61 26.72
C GLY A 521 33.00 -32.12 26.37
N LEU A 522 34.03 -31.72 25.64
CA LEU A 522 34.11 -30.39 25.02
C LEU A 522 33.52 -30.44 23.62
N ALA A 523 32.94 -29.33 23.19
CA ALA A 523 32.43 -29.14 21.85
C ALA A 523 32.98 -27.85 21.24
N ARG A 524 33.06 -27.84 19.91
CA ARG A 524 33.20 -26.62 19.14
C ARG A 524 31.78 -26.11 18.88
N CYS A 525 31.29 -25.22 19.73
CA CYS A 525 29.93 -24.70 19.61
C CYS A 525 29.83 -23.80 18.39
N HIS A 526 28.82 -24.04 17.58
CA HIS A 526 28.41 -23.12 16.54
C HIS A 526 27.78 -21.87 17.16
N LEU A 527 28.09 -20.69 16.62
CA LEU A 527 27.37 -19.46 16.95
C LEU A 527 26.11 -19.33 16.09
N ILE A 528 26.22 -19.54 14.79
CA ILE A 528 25.09 -19.86 13.90
C ILE A 528 25.03 -21.38 13.76
N ALA A 529 23.94 -22.01 14.18
CA ALA A 529 23.80 -23.47 14.15
C ALA A 529 23.92 -24.05 12.73
N ASN A 530 24.49 -25.25 12.63
CA ASN A 530 24.61 -25.94 11.35
C ASN A 530 23.24 -26.31 10.74
N VAL A 531 22.20 -26.53 11.57
CA VAL A 531 20.86 -26.91 11.11
C VAL A 531 20.22 -25.87 10.18
N PHE A 532 20.59 -24.59 10.31
CA PHE A 532 20.15 -23.49 9.44
C PHE A 532 21.30 -22.75 8.74
N GLY A 533 22.41 -23.47 8.50
CA GLY A 533 23.41 -23.06 7.51
C GLY A 533 24.76 -22.62 8.08
N GLY A 534 24.92 -22.64 9.41
CA GLY A 534 26.19 -22.41 10.07
C GLY A 534 27.30 -23.37 9.64
N THR A 535 28.49 -22.84 9.38
CA THR A 535 29.65 -23.64 8.94
C THR A 535 30.61 -23.90 10.11
N GLY A 536 31.30 -25.04 10.09
CA GLY A 536 32.22 -25.46 11.14
C GLY A 536 33.55 -26.05 10.65
N LEU A 537 33.81 -26.09 9.33
CA LEU A 537 35.05 -26.66 8.79
C LEU A 537 36.13 -25.58 8.61
N VAL A 538 37.39 -26.02 8.50
CA VAL A 538 38.48 -25.10 8.16
C VAL A 538 38.32 -24.57 6.72
N GLY A 539 37.91 -25.45 5.79
CA GLY A 539 37.85 -25.15 4.36
C GLY A 539 36.71 -24.22 3.94
N ASP A 540 35.72 -23.99 4.79
CA ASP A 540 34.56 -23.12 4.53
C ASP A 540 34.56 -21.85 5.41
N GLY A 541 35.67 -21.57 6.09
CA GLY A 541 35.81 -20.43 7.01
C GLY A 541 35.02 -20.60 8.32
N GLY A 542 34.51 -21.81 8.61
CA GLY A 542 33.68 -22.12 9.76
C GLY A 542 34.34 -21.89 11.11
N LEU A 543 35.68 -21.82 11.20
CA LEU A 543 36.37 -21.52 12.47
C LEU A 543 35.94 -20.18 13.09
N THR A 544 35.52 -19.21 12.27
CA THR A 544 34.99 -17.91 12.74
C THR A 544 33.60 -18.00 13.38
N ASN A 545 32.91 -19.11 13.16
CA ASN A 545 31.58 -19.42 13.70
C ASN A 545 31.65 -20.27 14.98
N LEU A 546 32.85 -20.53 15.51
CA LEU A 546 33.05 -21.54 16.54
C LEU A 546 33.70 -20.95 17.79
N VAL A 547 33.23 -21.40 18.96
CA VAL A 547 33.87 -21.15 20.25
C VAL A 547 34.06 -22.45 21.04
N PRO A 548 35.11 -22.57 21.87
CA PRO A 548 35.25 -23.69 22.80
C PRO A 548 34.12 -23.65 23.83
N CYS A 549 33.46 -24.79 24.04
CA CYS A 549 32.35 -24.86 24.97
C CYS A 549 32.16 -26.25 25.56
N TRP A 550 31.29 -26.34 26.58
CA TRP A 550 30.82 -27.64 27.07
C TRP A 550 29.81 -28.25 26.11
N GLN A 551 29.98 -29.54 25.80
CA GLN A 551 29.00 -30.31 25.02
C GLN A 551 27.65 -30.37 25.75
N VAL A 552 27.65 -30.56 27.07
CA VAL A 552 26.46 -30.51 27.92
C VAL A 552 26.56 -29.29 28.83
N GLY A 553 25.66 -28.32 28.65
CA GLY A 553 25.79 -26.96 29.17
C GLY A 553 25.41 -25.96 28.07
N MET A 554 26.41 -25.27 27.54
CA MET A 554 26.20 -24.26 26.48
C MET A 554 25.71 -24.86 25.15
N ASN A 555 26.35 -25.93 24.64
CA ASN A 555 25.98 -26.51 23.34
C ASN A 555 24.60 -27.19 23.37
N THR A 556 24.43 -28.11 24.33
CA THR A 556 23.20 -28.89 24.48
C THR A 556 22.78 -28.95 25.94
N GLY A 557 21.50 -29.10 26.21
CA GLY A 557 20.94 -29.08 27.56
C GLY A 557 19.64 -28.27 27.59
N THR A 558 19.25 -27.81 28.77
CA THR A 558 18.08 -26.92 28.91
C THR A 558 18.28 -25.98 30.12
N PRO A 559 18.27 -24.65 29.91
CA PRO A 559 18.41 -23.96 28.63
C PRO A 559 19.84 -24.13 28.06
N SER A 560 19.98 -24.05 26.73
CA SER A 560 21.24 -24.12 25.99
C SER A 560 21.07 -23.46 24.63
N MET A 561 22.14 -23.29 23.84
CA MET A 561 22.02 -22.77 22.47
C MET A 561 21.02 -23.60 21.65
N ARG A 562 21.09 -24.93 21.77
CA ARG A 562 20.15 -25.86 21.11
C ARG A 562 18.68 -25.65 21.47
N THR A 563 18.38 -25.11 22.65
CA THR A 563 17.01 -24.81 23.07
C THR A 563 16.41 -23.74 22.16
N HIS A 564 17.10 -22.61 21.99
CA HIS A 564 16.64 -21.49 21.18
C HIS A 564 16.79 -21.74 19.68
N GLU A 565 17.82 -22.50 19.27
CA GLU A 565 17.95 -22.96 17.88
C GLU A 565 16.74 -23.81 17.44
N ALA A 566 16.17 -24.62 18.33
CA ALA A 566 14.97 -25.39 18.03
C ALA A 566 13.72 -24.49 17.88
N GLU A 567 13.62 -23.40 18.64
CA GLU A 567 12.55 -22.39 18.49
C GLU A 567 12.62 -21.72 17.11
N VAL A 568 13.83 -21.36 16.66
CA VAL A 568 14.07 -20.80 15.31
C VAL A 568 13.66 -21.78 14.22
N VAL A 569 14.05 -23.05 14.33
CA VAL A 569 13.69 -24.08 13.33
C VAL A 569 12.18 -24.28 13.29
N ASN A 570 11.51 -24.35 14.44
CA ASN A 570 10.06 -24.49 14.51
C ASN A 570 9.35 -23.31 13.83
N GLU A 571 9.86 -22.08 14.00
CA GLU A 571 9.28 -20.90 13.35
C GLU A 571 9.54 -20.90 11.84
N LEU A 572 10.76 -21.25 11.39
CA LEU A 572 11.08 -21.35 9.95
C LEU A 572 10.23 -22.42 9.23
N ASP A 573 9.89 -23.49 9.94
CA ASP A 573 9.09 -24.61 9.44
C ASP A 573 7.58 -24.40 9.63
N ALA A 574 7.14 -23.28 10.22
CA ALA A 574 5.73 -22.99 10.43
C ALA A 574 4.99 -22.82 9.09
N ASP A 575 3.76 -23.36 9.01
CA ASP A 575 2.93 -23.31 7.78
C ASP A 575 2.61 -21.87 7.34
N ASP A 576 2.62 -20.92 8.27
CA ASP A 576 2.35 -19.51 7.98
C ASP A 576 3.62 -18.70 7.64
N PHE A 577 4.81 -19.29 7.71
CA PHE A 577 6.08 -18.62 7.37
C PHE A 577 6.15 -18.35 5.87
N GLY A 578 5.87 -17.11 5.50
CA GLY A 578 5.76 -16.68 4.12
C GLY A 578 7.11 -16.61 3.39
N PRO A 579 7.11 -16.59 2.05
CA PRO A 579 8.33 -16.54 1.26
C PRO A 579 9.12 -15.23 1.42
N ASN A 580 8.57 -14.19 2.05
CA ASN A 580 9.26 -12.93 2.31
C ASN A 580 9.40 -12.66 3.82
N ASP A 581 9.10 -13.66 4.64
CA ASP A 581 9.35 -13.61 6.07
C ASP A 581 10.81 -13.99 6.33
N SER A 582 11.38 -13.49 7.43
CA SER A 582 12.74 -13.80 7.82
C SER A 582 12.95 -13.75 9.32
N ILE A 583 13.87 -14.55 9.85
CA ILE A 583 14.34 -14.42 11.22
C ILE A 583 15.71 -13.76 11.22
N PHE A 584 15.84 -12.61 11.86
CA PHE A 584 17.14 -12.04 12.20
C PHE A 584 17.63 -12.71 13.49
N TYR A 585 18.75 -13.43 13.39
CA TYR A 585 19.32 -14.23 14.47
C TYR A 585 20.74 -13.73 14.74
N GLU A 586 21.04 -13.43 16.01
CA GLU A 586 22.34 -12.90 16.41
C GLU A 586 22.85 -13.61 17.66
N VAL A 587 24.14 -13.94 17.67
CA VAL A 587 24.85 -14.53 18.80
C VAL A 587 26.15 -13.78 19.05
N THR A 588 26.31 -13.29 20.28
CA THR A 588 27.48 -12.52 20.72
C THR A 588 28.17 -13.22 21.88
N PRO A 589 29.35 -13.83 21.68
CA PRO A 589 30.17 -14.33 22.77
C PRO A 589 30.55 -13.25 23.78
N VAL A 590 30.40 -13.56 25.06
CA VAL A 590 30.77 -12.68 26.18
C VAL A 590 32.10 -13.16 26.76
N TYR A 591 33.10 -12.29 26.74
CA TYR A 591 34.45 -12.57 27.25
C TYR A 591 34.71 -11.81 28.56
N GLU A 592 35.50 -12.38 29.46
CA GLU A 592 35.83 -11.75 30.74
C GLU A 592 36.77 -10.53 30.56
N SER A 593 37.68 -10.62 29.60
CA SER A 593 38.65 -9.56 29.30
C SER A 593 39.08 -9.54 27.83
N ALA A 594 39.86 -8.53 27.46
CA ALA A 594 40.38 -8.36 26.11
C ALA A 594 41.39 -9.46 25.70
N ASP A 595 41.97 -10.17 26.66
CA ASP A 595 42.91 -11.29 26.43
C ASP A 595 42.27 -12.68 26.59
N SER A 596 40.99 -12.78 26.96
CA SER A 596 40.27 -14.07 27.01
C SER A 596 40.30 -14.78 25.66
N THR A 597 40.41 -16.09 25.65
CA THR A 597 40.34 -16.91 24.43
C THR A 597 39.07 -17.75 24.39
N ILE A 598 38.39 -17.91 25.53
CA ILE A 598 37.14 -18.66 25.69
C ILE A 598 36.08 -17.75 26.30
N PRO A 599 34.85 -17.71 25.75
CA PRO A 599 33.81 -16.88 26.33
C PRO A 599 33.24 -17.50 27.61
N ILE A 600 32.83 -16.65 28.55
CA ILE A 600 32.10 -17.05 29.77
C ILE A 600 30.65 -17.45 29.48
N GLY A 601 30.15 -17.12 28.29
CA GLY A 601 28.81 -17.43 27.79
C GLY A 601 28.54 -16.72 26.46
N VAL A 602 27.31 -16.80 25.98
CA VAL A 602 26.86 -16.09 24.78
C VAL A 602 25.55 -15.37 25.07
N ASN A 603 25.36 -14.17 24.51
CA ASN A 603 24.04 -13.56 24.36
C ASN A 603 23.45 -13.98 23.01
N MET A 604 22.17 -14.33 22.97
CA MET A 604 21.48 -14.77 21.76
C MET A 604 20.17 -14.01 21.61
N THR A 605 19.82 -13.65 20.38
CA THR A 605 18.50 -13.09 20.03
C THR A 605 17.96 -13.70 18.73
N GLY A 606 16.64 -13.80 18.63
CA GLY A 606 15.95 -14.20 17.39
C GLY A 606 14.71 -13.36 17.18
N THR A 607 14.62 -12.60 16.08
CA THR A 607 13.45 -11.76 15.75
C THR A 607 12.87 -12.19 14.42
N LEU A 608 11.61 -12.63 14.41
CA LEU A 608 10.86 -12.82 13.18
C LEU A 608 10.45 -11.45 12.62
N VAL A 609 10.61 -11.29 11.31
CA VAL A 609 10.19 -10.14 10.53
C VAL A 609 9.34 -10.66 9.38
N ARG A 610 8.05 -10.35 9.41
CA ARG A 610 7.09 -10.74 8.38
C ARG A 610 7.15 -9.79 7.19
N ALA A 611 6.70 -10.25 6.03
CA ALA A 611 6.63 -9.48 4.80
C ALA A 611 5.81 -8.18 4.91
N ASN A 612 4.85 -8.14 5.84
CA ASN A 612 4.02 -6.97 6.14
C ASN A 612 4.71 -5.97 7.09
N GLY A 613 5.99 -6.18 7.44
CA GLY A 613 6.77 -5.33 8.33
C GLY A 613 6.49 -5.52 9.82
N TRP A 614 5.63 -6.48 10.19
CA TRP A 614 5.46 -6.89 11.58
C TRP A 614 6.70 -7.67 12.04
N SER A 615 7.09 -7.46 13.30
CA SER A 615 8.17 -8.21 13.91
C SER A 615 7.83 -8.62 15.34
N HIS A 616 8.35 -9.76 15.78
CA HIS A 616 8.29 -10.18 17.17
C HIS A 616 9.50 -11.05 17.52
N PRO A 617 9.90 -11.11 18.80
CA PRO A 617 10.90 -12.05 19.24
C PRO A 617 10.39 -13.50 19.06
N VAL A 618 11.25 -14.35 18.49
CA VAL A 618 11.14 -15.81 18.59
C VAL A 618 11.59 -16.23 20.00
N PHE A 619 12.64 -15.56 20.49
CA PHE A 619 13.11 -15.55 21.87
C PHE A 619 13.85 -14.23 22.13
N ASP A 620 13.87 -13.79 23.39
CA ASP A 620 14.45 -12.51 23.81
C ASP A 620 15.99 -12.60 24.00
N ASP A 621 16.63 -11.54 24.51
CA ASP A 621 18.08 -11.50 24.79
C ASP A 621 18.48 -12.50 25.89
N GLU A 622 18.79 -13.73 25.46
CA GLU A 622 19.07 -14.87 26.33
C GLU A 622 20.57 -15.02 26.54
N PHE A 623 21.00 -15.04 27.82
CA PHE A 623 22.38 -15.32 28.18
C PHE A 623 22.56 -16.81 28.52
N ILE A 624 23.36 -17.51 27.71
CA ILE A 624 23.70 -18.92 27.91
C ILE A 624 25.12 -19.02 28.50
N PRO A 625 25.28 -19.40 29.78
CA PRO A 625 26.60 -19.51 30.40
C PRO A 625 27.39 -20.69 29.83
N ASN A 626 28.71 -20.51 29.67
CA ASN A 626 29.63 -21.56 29.24
C ASN A 626 30.04 -22.50 30.40
N THR A 627 29.05 -22.92 31.19
CA THR A 627 29.22 -23.83 32.33
C THR A 627 28.85 -25.25 31.97
N GLN A 628 29.30 -26.21 32.78
CA GLN A 628 28.95 -27.60 32.57
C GLN A 628 27.55 -27.90 33.11
N GLY A 629 26.63 -28.24 32.21
CA GLY A 629 25.20 -28.27 32.49
C GLY A 629 24.68 -26.91 33.01
N ASN A 630 23.48 -26.93 33.62
CA ASN A 630 22.87 -25.76 34.25
C ASN A 630 23.33 -25.57 35.72
N SER A 631 24.60 -25.88 36.01
CA SER A 631 25.10 -25.93 37.39
C SER A 631 25.69 -24.61 37.89
N GLY A 632 25.96 -23.66 36.98
CA GLY A 632 26.73 -22.45 37.29
C GLY A 632 28.20 -22.72 37.66
N SER A 633 28.64 -23.99 37.66
CA SER A 633 29.99 -24.42 38.03
C SER A 633 30.79 -24.80 36.80
N TYR A 634 32.12 -24.76 36.92
CA TYR A 634 33.06 -25.13 35.85
C TYR A 634 32.85 -24.31 34.56
N ASN A 635 32.78 -22.99 34.67
CA ASN A 635 32.77 -22.12 33.49
C ASN A 635 34.09 -22.29 32.72
N LEU A 636 34.04 -22.48 31.39
CA LEU A 636 35.24 -22.59 30.54
C LEU A 636 35.85 -21.23 30.20
N GLY A 637 35.07 -20.16 30.30
CA GLY A 637 35.55 -18.82 30.04
C GLY A 637 36.75 -18.49 30.92
N ASN A 638 37.73 -17.82 30.33
CA ASN A 638 38.99 -17.54 30.99
C ASN A 638 39.28 -16.06 31.12
#